data_AF-A0A2X1LBI2-F1
#
_entry.id   AF-A0A2X1LBI2-F1
#
_cell.length_a   1.000
_cell.length_b   1.000
_cell.length_c   1.000
_cell.angle_alpha   90.00
_cell.angle_beta   90.00
_cell.angle_gamma   90.00
#
_symmetry.space_group_name_H-M   'P 1'
#
loop_
_entity.id
_entity.type
_entity.pdbx_description
1 polymer ?
#
loop_
_entity_poly.entity_id
_entity_poly.type
_entity_poly.pdbx_seq_one_letter_code
_entity_poly.pdbx_strand_id
1 'polypeptide(L)'
;MATKDKNKGFLSALKKAFNGGDVTPADPVVFTSGHSVVARSGLSALRPGILGSNGDGITSEADSISLSAELPGERLQKYNILETMAKSPTISTALNIHIAHALAPSKKTGQAFILSPKDGSDAEAVSRCEELTADLGAMINDGLPSWAMIMAIFGVSYVRPYAEQGRGITGIESSYYTLPHFVQEFYRGSQLVRFQW
;
A
#
# COMPACT_ATOMS: atom_id res chain seq x y z
N MET A 1 25.67 18.06 52.84
CA MET A 1 25.37 17.26 51.64
C MET A 1 23.86 17.23 51.46
N ALA A 2 23.32 17.94 50.46
CA ALA A 2 21.92 17.86 50.09
C ALA A 2 21.84 17.80 48.56
N THR A 3 21.24 16.73 48.06
CA THR A 3 21.17 16.37 46.64
C THR A 3 20.17 17.25 45.90
N LYS A 4 20.62 17.78 44.77
CA LYS A 4 19.88 18.56 43.79
C LYS A 4 19.43 17.62 42.67
N ASP A 5 18.17 17.70 42.24
CA ASP A 5 17.77 17.68 40.81
C ASP A 5 16.31 17.24 40.60
N LYS A 6 15.42 18.20 40.35
CA LYS A 6 14.14 18.00 39.64
C LYS A 6 13.79 19.27 38.87
N ASN A 7 14.24 19.37 37.61
CA ASN A 7 13.63 20.25 36.58
C ASN A 7 14.29 20.20 35.18
N LYS A 8 15.32 19.37 34.97
CA LYS A 8 16.03 19.30 33.67
C LYS A 8 15.25 18.61 32.53
N GLY A 9 14.14 17.93 32.83
CA GLY A 9 13.38 17.14 31.84
C GLY A 9 12.48 17.97 30.91
N PHE A 10 11.76 18.95 31.45
CA PHE A 10 10.73 19.67 30.68
C PHE A 10 11.33 20.67 29.68
N LEU A 11 12.35 21.43 30.10
CA LEU A 11 13.05 22.39 29.23
C LEU A 11 13.87 21.69 28.13
N SER A 12 14.37 20.48 28.38
CA SER A 12 15.06 19.65 27.39
C SER A 12 14.10 19.17 26.30
N ALA A 13 12.90 18.72 26.69
CA ALA A 13 11.87 18.30 25.74
C ALA A 13 11.34 19.46 24.88
N LEU A 14 11.16 20.65 25.46
CA LEU A 14 10.71 21.84 24.73
C LEU A 14 11.77 22.32 23.72
N LYS A 15 13.07 22.24 24.07
CA LYS A 15 14.16 22.63 23.18
C LYS A 15 14.33 21.66 22.01
N LYS A 16 14.06 20.36 22.21
CA LYS A 16 14.07 19.34 21.17
C LYS A 16 12.90 19.47 20.17
N ALA A 17 11.79 20.10 20.59
CA ALA A 17 10.64 20.34 19.74
C ALA A 17 10.79 21.56 18.81
N PHE A 18 11.63 22.55 19.18
CA PHE A 18 11.74 23.82 18.45
C PHE A 18 13.07 24.06 17.72
N ASN A 19 14.16 23.36 18.09
CA ASN A 19 15.38 23.36 17.31
C ASN A 19 15.51 21.99 16.64
N GLY A 20 15.22 21.93 15.34
CA GLY A 20 15.26 20.72 14.51
C GLY A 20 16.46 19.83 14.85
N GLY A 21 16.15 18.57 15.16
CA GLY A 21 17.14 17.61 15.63
C GLY A 21 18.19 17.27 14.58
N ASP A 22 19.41 17.04 15.05
CA ASP A 22 20.51 16.48 14.26
C ASP A 22 20.08 15.20 13.57
N VAL A 23 20.21 15.19 12.24
CA VAL A 23 19.96 14.03 11.39
C VAL A 23 21.07 13.01 11.64
N THR A 24 20.78 11.97 12.40
CA THR A 24 21.67 10.80 12.48
C THR A 24 21.50 9.94 11.21
N PRO A 25 22.56 9.31 10.67
CA PRO A 25 22.51 8.57 9.39
C PRO A 25 21.63 7.29 9.41
N ALA A 26 20.93 7.03 10.51
CA ALA A 26 20.09 5.85 10.72
C ALA A 26 18.60 6.13 10.51
N ASP A 27 18.20 7.38 10.26
CA ASP A 27 16.86 7.65 9.74
C ASP A 27 16.92 7.48 8.22
N PRO A 28 16.25 6.46 7.63
CA PRO A 28 16.06 6.48 6.19
C PRO A 28 15.30 7.76 5.89
N VAL A 29 15.96 8.67 5.19
CA VAL A 29 15.28 9.71 4.42
C VAL A 29 14.26 8.93 3.60
N VAL A 30 13.00 9.00 4.02
CA VAL A 30 11.89 8.48 3.23
C VAL A 30 11.87 9.40 2.02
N PHE A 31 12.65 9.01 1.00
CA PHE A 31 12.36 9.41 -0.35
C PHE A 31 10.91 9.00 -0.53
N THR A 32 10.05 10.01 -0.63
CA THR A 32 8.73 9.88 -1.22
C THR A 32 8.95 9.42 -2.65
N SER A 33 9.27 8.14 -2.81
CA SER A 33 9.13 7.47 -4.08
C SER A 33 7.65 7.56 -4.39
N GLY A 34 7.28 8.00 -5.59
CA GLY A 34 5.91 8.23 -6.03
C GLY A 34 5.03 6.96 -6.07
N HIS A 35 5.37 5.95 -5.27
CA HIS A 35 4.70 4.65 -5.12
C HIS A 35 3.47 4.73 -4.22
N SER A 36 3.26 5.82 -3.47
CA SER A 36 2.05 6.03 -2.67
C SER A 36 1.11 7.05 -3.33
N VAL A 37 0.47 6.65 -4.44
CA VAL A 37 -0.53 7.49 -5.13
C VAL A 37 -1.76 7.75 -4.25
N VAL A 38 -2.00 6.88 -3.27
CA VAL A 38 -3.05 7.03 -2.26
C VAL A 38 -2.40 7.07 -0.88
N ALA A 39 -1.94 8.25 -0.47
CA ALA A 39 -1.50 8.48 0.91
C ALA A 39 -2.75 8.55 1.81
N ARG A 40 -3.12 7.42 2.43
CA ARG A 40 -4.07 7.40 3.54
C ARG A 40 -3.32 7.09 4.83
N SER A 41 -3.29 8.08 5.72
CA SER A 41 -2.61 8.06 7.03
C SER A 41 -3.00 6.89 7.95
N GLY A 42 -4.02 6.09 7.59
CA GLY A 42 -4.46 4.92 8.35
C GLY A 42 -3.54 3.71 8.27
N LEU A 43 -2.68 3.58 7.25
CA LEU A 43 -1.78 2.42 7.15
C LEU A 43 -0.66 2.47 8.20
N SER A 44 -0.21 3.68 8.59
CA SER A 44 0.76 3.87 9.68
C SER A 44 0.18 3.54 11.06
N ALA A 45 -1.15 3.58 11.21
CA ALA A 45 -1.84 3.27 12.47
C ALA A 45 -1.99 1.75 12.71
N LEU A 46 -1.72 0.91 11.70
CA LEU A 46 -1.75 -0.54 11.78
C LEU A 46 -0.42 -1.16 12.25
N ARG A 47 0.53 -0.32 12.70
CA ARG A 47 1.76 -0.80 13.34
C ARG A 47 1.41 -1.55 14.63
N PRO A 48 1.94 -2.77 14.86
CA PRO A 48 1.66 -3.50 16.09
C PRO A 48 2.10 -2.67 17.31
N GLY A 49 1.15 -2.26 18.15
CA GLY A 49 1.42 -1.55 19.41
C GLY A 49 0.70 -0.23 19.65
N ILE A 50 -0.09 0.30 18.70
CA ILE A 50 -0.91 1.51 18.91
C ILE A 50 -2.40 1.14 18.79
N LEU A 51 -2.92 0.44 19.81
CA LEU A 51 -4.37 0.23 19.94
C LEU A 51 -4.86 1.10 21.11
N GLY A 52 -5.08 2.38 20.81
CA GLY A 52 -5.77 3.31 21.70
C GLY A 52 -7.28 3.20 21.49
N SER A 53 -7.99 2.85 22.56
CA SER A 53 -9.44 2.92 22.76
C SER A 53 -10.12 4.07 22.02
N ASN A 54 -11.27 3.81 21.39
CA ASN A 54 -12.54 4.50 21.68
C ASN A 54 -13.69 3.84 20.90
N GLY A 55 -14.59 3.19 21.64
CA GLY A 55 -15.91 2.80 21.17
C GLY A 55 -16.85 3.99 21.29
N ASP A 56 -17.20 4.59 20.16
CA ASP A 56 -18.39 5.40 19.97
C ASP A 56 -18.77 5.28 18.48
N GLY A 57 -20.06 5.25 18.17
CA GLY A 57 -20.66 4.76 16.92
C GLY A 57 -19.91 5.05 15.62
N ILE A 58 -19.71 4.01 14.80
CA ILE A 58 -18.92 4.00 13.57
C ILE A 58 -19.58 4.78 12.40
N THR A 59 -20.79 5.30 12.59
CA THR A 59 -21.54 5.99 11.53
C THR A 59 -22.00 7.36 12.00
N SER A 60 -21.38 8.42 11.48
CA SER A 60 -21.93 9.78 11.51
C SER A 60 -22.98 9.91 10.40
N GLU A 61 -23.99 10.77 10.55
CA GLU A 61 -25.06 11.01 9.55
C GLU A 61 -24.53 11.42 8.16
N ALA A 62 -23.24 11.77 8.06
CA ALA A 62 -22.53 12.00 6.80
C ALA A 62 -22.15 10.72 6.02
N ASP A 63 -22.30 9.54 6.61
CA ASP A 63 -21.96 8.25 5.98
C ASP A 63 -23.19 7.59 5.32
N SER A 64 -23.97 8.39 4.57
CA SER A 64 -25.11 7.89 3.82
C SER A 64 -24.67 7.44 2.42
N ILE A 65 -24.21 6.20 2.32
CA ILE A 65 -24.04 5.54 1.01
C ILE A 65 -25.45 5.17 0.52
N SER A 66 -25.90 5.76 -0.58
CA SER A 66 -27.19 5.44 -1.18
C SER A 66 -27.22 3.98 -1.61
N LEU A 67 -27.92 3.13 -0.84
CA LEU A 67 -28.02 1.69 -1.07
C LEU A 67 -28.73 1.34 -2.40
N SER A 68 -29.42 2.32 -3.00
CA SER A 68 -30.18 2.19 -4.25
C SER A 68 -29.45 2.72 -5.50
N ALA A 69 -28.17 3.09 -5.41
CA ALA A 69 -27.43 3.56 -6.57
C ALA A 69 -27.04 2.38 -7.48
N GLU A 70 -27.59 2.34 -8.70
CA GLU A 70 -27.11 1.44 -9.74
C GLU A 70 -25.76 1.94 -10.26
N LEU A 71 -24.78 1.04 -10.35
CA LEU A 71 -23.49 1.38 -10.95
C LEU A 71 -23.68 1.54 -12.48
N PRO A 72 -23.21 2.65 -13.08
CA PRO A 72 -23.26 2.86 -14.53
C PRO A 72 -22.64 1.68 -15.28
N GLY A 73 -23.15 1.31 -16.46
CA GLY A 73 -22.58 0.19 -17.23
C GLY A 73 -21.12 0.42 -17.65
N GLU A 74 -20.77 1.67 -17.92
CA GLU A 74 -19.46 2.07 -18.44
C GLU A 74 -18.40 2.20 -17.34
N ARG A 75 -17.26 1.54 -17.56
CA ARG A 75 -16.18 1.37 -16.57
C ARG A 75 -15.67 2.68 -15.96
N LEU A 76 -15.39 3.69 -16.80
CA LEU A 76 -14.82 4.96 -16.34
C LEU A 76 -15.79 5.73 -15.43
N GLN A 77 -17.09 5.66 -15.70
CA GLN A 77 -18.11 6.30 -14.88
C GLN A 77 -18.25 5.62 -13.51
N LYS A 78 -18.06 4.29 -13.44
CA LYS A 78 -18.07 3.54 -12.17
C LYS A 78 -16.99 4.02 -11.21
N TYR A 79 -15.80 4.36 -11.72
CA TYR A 79 -14.68 4.72 -10.85
C TYR A 79 -14.92 5.98 -10.02
N ASN A 80 -15.61 6.98 -10.55
CA ASN A 80 -15.97 8.17 -9.78
C ASN A 80 -16.86 7.83 -8.56
N ILE A 81 -17.80 6.90 -8.74
CA ILE A 81 -18.68 6.44 -7.67
C ILE A 81 -17.89 5.62 -6.65
N LEU A 82 -17.09 4.66 -7.12
CA LEU A 82 -16.27 3.80 -6.27
C LEU A 82 -15.24 4.60 -5.47
N GLU A 83 -14.64 5.63 -6.06
CA GLU A 83 -13.73 6.54 -5.36
C GLU A 83 -14.45 7.33 -4.28
N THR A 84 -15.67 7.79 -4.58
CA THR A 84 -16.51 8.52 -3.60
C THR A 84 -16.91 7.61 -2.45
N MET A 85 -17.34 6.37 -2.74
CA MET A 85 -17.63 5.36 -1.73
C MET A 85 -16.41 5.05 -0.87
N ALA A 86 -15.24 4.91 -1.48
CA ALA A 86 -14.00 4.67 -0.75
C ALA A 86 -13.62 5.82 0.19
N LYS A 87 -14.14 7.05 0.00
CA LYS A 87 -13.93 8.18 0.93
C LYS A 87 -14.76 8.06 2.22
N SER A 88 -15.79 7.22 2.25
CA SER A 88 -16.51 6.87 3.49
C SER A 88 -15.52 6.31 4.52
N PRO A 89 -15.54 6.79 5.78
CA PRO A 89 -14.72 6.22 6.85
C PRO A 89 -15.00 4.74 7.09
N THR A 90 -16.26 4.31 7.01
CA THR A 90 -16.65 2.91 7.21
C THR A 90 -16.10 2.02 6.11
N ILE A 91 -16.29 2.41 4.84
CA ILE A 91 -15.75 1.64 3.70
C ILE A 91 -14.22 1.65 3.74
N SER A 92 -13.59 2.81 3.98
CA SER A 92 -12.13 2.89 4.06
C SER A 92 -11.56 1.97 5.13
N THR A 93 -12.23 1.89 6.29
CA THR A 93 -11.79 1.04 7.40
C THR A 93 -11.96 -0.43 7.04
N ALA A 94 -13.10 -0.79 6.45
CA ALA A 94 -13.34 -2.15 5.97
C ALA A 94 -12.30 -2.60 4.93
N LEU A 95 -12.01 -1.76 3.92
CA LEU A 95 -10.99 -2.03 2.91
C LEU A 95 -9.61 -2.26 3.54
N ASN A 96 -9.20 -1.40 4.48
CA ASN A 96 -7.92 -1.54 5.17
C ASN A 96 -7.83 -2.86 5.95
N ILE A 97 -8.90 -3.26 6.66
CA ILE A 97 -8.93 -4.53 7.40
C ILE A 97 -8.83 -5.71 6.45
N HIS A 98 -9.57 -5.69 5.34
CA HIS A 98 -9.52 -6.77 4.34
C HIS A 98 -8.14 -6.90 3.71
N ILE A 99 -7.50 -5.79 3.33
CA ILE A 99 -6.17 -5.80 2.72
C ILE A 99 -5.12 -6.26 3.73
N ALA A 100 -5.17 -5.76 4.97
CA ALA A 100 -4.22 -6.15 6.02
C ALA A 100 -4.31 -7.65 6.33
N HIS A 101 -5.51 -8.24 6.30
CA HIS A 101 -5.69 -9.67 6.48
C HIS A 101 -5.25 -10.47 5.25
N ALA A 102 -5.57 -10.01 4.04
CA ALA A 102 -5.21 -10.70 2.79
C ALA A 102 -3.70 -10.70 2.52
N LEU A 103 -3.02 -9.62 2.87
CA LEU A 103 -1.58 -9.42 2.69
C LEU A 103 -0.79 -9.56 3.99
N ALA A 104 -1.32 -10.31 4.95
CA ALA A 104 -0.65 -10.53 6.23
C ALA A 104 0.73 -11.20 6.00
N PRO A 105 1.83 -10.57 6.44
CA PRO A 105 3.15 -11.15 6.23
C PRO A 105 3.31 -12.48 6.96
N SER A 106 4.02 -13.42 6.31
CA SER A 106 4.37 -14.69 6.94
C SER A 106 5.26 -14.46 8.16
N LYS A 107 4.96 -15.13 9.28
CA LYS A 107 5.76 -15.04 10.51
C LYS A 107 7.22 -15.50 10.33
N LYS A 108 7.48 -16.33 9.32
CA LYS A 108 8.82 -16.89 9.06
C LYS A 108 9.67 -15.95 8.22
N THR A 109 9.11 -15.41 7.14
CA THR A 109 9.87 -14.64 6.14
C THR A 109 9.66 -13.14 6.27
N GLY A 110 8.62 -12.69 6.99
CA GLY A 110 8.24 -11.28 7.08
C GLY A 110 7.68 -10.70 5.77
N GLN A 111 7.42 -11.55 4.78
CA GLN A 111 6.95 -11.15 3.45
C GLN A 111 5.51 -11.61 3.22
N ALA A 112 4.73 -10.79 2.51
CA ALA A 112 3.37 -11.10 2.08
C ALA A 112 3.35 -11.87 0.74
N PHE A 113 4.36 -11.63 -0.11
CA PHE A 113 4.53 -12.26 -1.42
C PHE A 113 5.85 -13.01 -1.50
N ILE A 114 5.80 -14.25 -2.00
CA ILE A 114 6.95 -15.15 -2.19
C ILE A 114 6.65 -16.01 -3.43
N LEU A 115 7.66 -16.26 -4.26
CA LEU A 115 7.52 -17.23 -5.34
C LEU A 115 7.85 -18.63 -4.83
N SER A 116 6.96 -19.59 -5.06
CA SER A 116 7.20 -21.00 -4.73
C SER A 116 7.19 -21.86 -5.99
N PRO A 117 8.07 -22.86 -6.09
CA PRO A 117 8.05 -23.81 -7.20
C PRO A 117 6.76 -24.63 -7.15
N LYS A 118 6.29 -25.06 -8.32
CA LYS A 118 5.14 -25.96 -8.43
C LYS A 118 5.45 -27.33 -7.81
N ASP A 119 6.63 -27.86 -8.14
CA ASP A 119 7.13 -29.14 -7.65
C ASP A 119 8.37 -28.91 -6.77
N GLY A 120 8.22 -29.07 -5.46
CA GLY A 120 9.29 -28.80 -4.49
C GLY A 120 10.43 -29.83 -4.46
N SER A 121 10.35 -30.88 -5.28
CA SER A 121 11.40 -31.89 -5.43
C SER A 121 12.43 -31.53 -6.51
N ASP A 122 12.11 -30.57 -7.39
CA ASP A 122 13.03 -30.09 -8.40
C ASP A 122 13.95 -29.01 -7.80
N ALA A 123 15.19 -29.39 -7.53
CA ALA A 123 16.19 -28.51 -6.93
C ALA A 123 16.51 -27.29 -7.79
N GLU A 124 16.43 -27.39 -9.13
CA GLU A 124 16.65 -26.24 -10.01
C GLU A 124 15.50 -25.25 -9.90
N ALA A 125 14.26 -25.73 -9.89
CA ALA A 125 13.08 -24.88 -9.75
C ALA A 125 13.05 -24.15 -8.40
N VAL A 126 13.41 -24.86 -7.32
CA VAL A 126 13.57 -24.26 -5.98
C VAL A 126 14.59 -23.14 -6.02
N SER A 127 15.80 -23.40 -6.52
CA SER A 127 16.87 -22.41 -6.60
C SER A 127 16.47 -21.19 -7.46
N ARG A 128 15.78 -21.39 -8.59
CA ARG A 128 15.28 -20.27 -9.42
C ARG A 128 14.22 -19.44 -8.71
N CYS A 129 13.32 -20.06 -7.97
CA CYS A 129 12.31 -19.32 -7.20
C CYS A 129 12.92 -18.51 -6.06
N GLU A 130 13.96 -19.04 -5.41
CA GLU A 130 14.73 -18.32 -4.40
C GLU A 130 15.45 -17.09 -4.99
N GLU A 131 16.11 -17.27 -6.14
CA GLU A 131 16.76 -16.17 -6.89
C GLU A 131 15.74 -15.10 -7.29
N LEU A 132 14.63 -15.48 -7.93
CA LEU A 132 13.58 -14.54 -8.34
C LEU A 132 12.93 -13.82 -7.15
N THR A 133 12.78 -14.50 -6.01
CA THR A 133 12.25 -13.89 -4.78
C THR A 133 13.26 -12.90 -4.20
N ALA A 134 14.56 -13.20 -4.27
CA ALA A 134 15.60 -12.27 -3.82
C ALA A 134 15.62 -10.99 -4.68
N ASP A 135 15.46 -11.14 -6.00
CA ASP A 135 15.52 -10.01 -6.95
C ASP A 135 14.25 -9.15 -6.94
N LEU A 136 13.08 -9.79 -7.01
CA LEU A 136 11.79 -9.10 -7.19
C LEU A 136 10.98 -8.96 -5.91
N GLY A 137 11.23 -9.82 -4.92
CA GLY A 137 10.37 -9.94 -3.75
C GLY A 137 10.28 -8.65 -2.95
N ALA A 138 11.41 -7.96 -2.73
CA ALA A 138 11.41 -6.68 -2.01
C ALA A 138 10.58 -5.62 -2.75
N MET A 139 10.78 -5.47 -4.06
CA MET A 139 10.07 -4.50 -4.89
C MET A 139 8.57 -4.76 -4.94
N ILE A 140 8.17 -6.02 -5.05
CA ILE A 140 6.76 -6.40 -5.06
C ILE A 140 6.13 -6.19 -3.68
N ASN A 141 6.76 -6.68 -2.61
CA ASN A 141 6.21 -6.57 -1.25
C ASN A 141 6.06 -5.12 -0.79
N ASP A 142 6.95 -4.22 -1.23
CA ASP A 142 6.85 -2.79 -0.92
C ASP A 142 5.65 -2.13 -1.63
N GLY A 143 5.42 -2.47 -2.90
CA GLY A 143 4.31 -1.91 -3.68
C GLY A 143 2.95 -2.55 -3.40
N LEU A 144 2.92 -3.83 -3.00
CA LEU A 144 1.72 -4.66 -2.89
C LEU A 144 0.57 -4.03 -2.08
N PRO A 145 0.80 -3.40 -0.90
CA PRO A 145 -0.28 -2.79 -0.14
C PRO A 145 -0.96 -1.65 -0.89
N SER A 146 -0.20 -0.83 -1.62
CA SER A 146 -0.74 0.28 -2.41
C SER A 146 -1.53 -0.23 -3.61
N TRP A 147 -0.97 -1.20 -4.35
CA TRP A 147 -1.62 -1.80 -5.51
C TRP A 147 -2.91 -2.53 -5.12
N ALA A 148 -2.90 -3.25 -4.00
CA ALA A 148 -4.09 -3.92 -3.47
C ALA A 148 -5.18 -2.93 -3.05
N MET A 149 -4.83 -1.75 -2.52
CA MET A 149 -5.81 -0.71 -2.21
C MET A 149 -6.46 -0.16 -3.48
N ILE A 150 -5.65 0.16 -4.51
CA ILE A 150 -6.16 0.63 -5.81
C ILE A 150 -7.08 -0.43 -6.43
N MET A 151 -6.65 -1.70 -6.40
CA MET A 151 -7.43 -2.83 -6.90
C MET A 151 -8.73 -3.02 -6.12
N ALA A 152 -8.73 -2.88 -4.79
CA ALA A 152 -9.92 -3.05 -3.98
C ALA A 152 -10.96 -1.93 -4.21
N ILE A 153 -10.50 -0.71 -4.54
CA ILE A 153 -11.39 0.41 -4.85
C ILE A 153 -11.93 0.29 -6.28
N PHE A 154 -11.07 0.09 -7.27
CA PHE A 154 -11.42 0.21 -8.69
C PHE A 154 -11.64 -1.14 -9.40
N GLY A 155 -11.39 -2.26 -8.72
CA GLY A 155 -11.43 -3.61 -9.28
C GLY A 155 -10.18 -4.01 -10.06
N VAL A 156 -9.29 -3.05 -10.38
CA VAL A 156 -8.04 -3.29 -11.12
C VAL A 156 -6.96 -2.32 -10.65
N SER A 157 -5.71 -2.75 -10.67
CA SER A 157 -4.54 -1.91 -10.48
C SER A 157 -3.55 -2.22 -11.60
N TYR A 158 -3.16 -1.19 -12.35
CA TYR A 158 -2.17 -1.33 -13.41
C TYR A 158 -0.81 -0.91 -12.88
N VAL A 159 0.22 -1.66 -13.26
CA VAL A 159 1.61 -1.38 -12.93
C VAL A 159 2.46 -1.48 -14.18
N ARG A 160 3.50 -0.67 -14.27
CA ARG A 160 4.43 -0.67 -15.40
C ARG A 160 5.80 -1.18 -14.96
N PRO A 161 6.21 -2.38 -15.39
CA PRO A 161 7.55 -2.86 -15.14
C PRO A 161 8.54 -2.18 -16.09
N TYR A 162 9.66 -1.70 -15.55
CA TYR A 162 10.83 -1.29 -16.29
C TYR A 162 11.88 -2.39 -16.22
N ALA A 163 12.47 -2.72 -17.35
CA ALA A 163 13.48 -3.75 -17.45
C ALA A 163 14.66 -3.29 -18.29
N GLU A 164 15.86 -3.70 -17.88
CA GLU A 164 17.11 -3.46 -18.60
C GLU A 164 17.63 -4.78 -19.17
N GLN A 165 18.13 -4.74 -20.41
CA GLN A 165 18.68 -5.92 -21.07
C GLN A 165 19.88 -6.46 -20.26
N GLY A 166 19.86 -7.75 -19.95
CA GLY A 166 20.90 -8.42 -19.17
C GLY A 166 20.80 -8.24 -17.65
N ARG A 167 19.86 -7.43 -17.16
CA ARG A 167 19.62 -7.22 -15.71
C ARG A 167 18.23 -7.65 -15.26
N GLY A 168 17.24 -7.64 -16.16
CA GLY A 168 15.85 -7.99 -15.82
C GLY A 168 15.06 -6.76 -15.36
N ILE A 169 14.04 -6.97 -14.51
CA ILE A 169 13.17 -5.90 -14.02
C ILE A 169 13.94 -5.04 -13.01
N THR A 170 14.06 -3.74 -13.28
CA THR A 170 14.78 -2.78 -12.46
C THR A 170 13.86 -1.93 -11.59
N GLY A 171 12.59 -1.83 -11.95
CA GLY A 171 11.60 -1.06 -11.21
C GLY A 171 10.18 -1.40 -11.64
N ILE A 172 9.24 -1.18 -10.75
CA ILE A 172 7.81 -1.24 -11.05
C ILE A 172 7.21 0.11 -10.69
N GLU A 173 6.68 0.80 -11.70
CA GLU A 173 5.98 2.07 -11.50
C GLU A 173 4.49 1.83 -11.27
N SER A 174 4.01 2.43 -10.18
CA SER A 174 2.60 2.63 -9.89
C SER A 174 2.43 4.09 -9.49
N SER A 175 2.23 4.95 -10.49
CA SER A 175 2.08 6.39 -10.35
C SER A 175 0.64 6.84 -10.67
N TYR A 176 0.36 8.14 -10.53
CA TYR A 176 -0.94 8.72 -10.87
C TYR A 176 -1.40 8.35 -12.29
N TYR A 177 -0.48 8.30 -13.26
CA TYR A 177 -0.78 7.96 -14.67
C TYR A 177 -1.08 6.48 -14.90
N THR A 178 -0.78 5.62 -13.92
CA THR A 178 -1.15 4.19 -13.96
C THR A 178 -2.49 3.90 -13.28
N LEU A 179 -3.18 4.94 -12.76
CA LEU A 179 -4.50 4.77 -12.17
C LEU A 179 -5.50 4.28 -13.23
N PRO A 180 -6.50 3.49 -12.83
CA PRO A 180 -7.47 2.92 -13.76
C PRO A 180 -8.23 3.92 -14.63
N HIS A 181 -8.33 5.17 -14.17
CA HIS A 181 -8.93 6.29 -14.91
C HIS A 181 -8.19 6.63 -16.22
N PHE A 182 -6.86 6.46 -16.24
CA PHE A 182 -6.02 6.88 -17.36
C PHE A 182 -5.68 5.74 -18.31
N VAL A 183 -5.85 4.50 -17.87
CA VAL A 183 -5.54 3.32 -18.69
C VAL A 183 -6.77 2.90 -19.49
N GLN A 184 -6.60 2.83 -20.81
CA GLN A 184 -7.61 2.32 -21.72
C GLN A 184 -7.27 0.89 -22.14
N GLU A 185 -8.26 0.01 -22.00
CA GLU A 185 -8.19 -1.39 -22.37
C GLU A 185 -8.78 -1.60 -23.76
N PHE A 186 -8.06 -2.30 -24.63
CA PHE A 186 -8.50 -2.65 -25.97
C PHE A 186 -8.84 -4.13 -26.06
N TYR A 187 -10.07 -4.40 -26.50
CA TYR A 187 -10.59 -5.76 -26.65
C TYR A 187 -10.78 -6.12 -28.13
N ARG A 188 -10.43 -7.35 -28.50
CA ARG A 188 -10.74 -7.97 -29.80
C ARG A 188 -11.41 -9.30 -29.55
N GLY A 189 -12.66 -9.47 -29.97
CA GLY A 189 -13.41 -10.72 -29.77
C GLY A 189 -13.47 -11.14 -28.30
N SER A 190 -13.79 -10.20 -27.41
CA SER A 190 -13.83 -10.37 -25.95
C SER A 190 -12.49 -10.70 -25.27
N GLN A 191 -11.37 -10.67 -25.99
CA GLN A 191 -10.03 -10.83 -25.42
C GLN A 191 -9.35 -9.48 -25.27
N LEU A 192 -8.74 -9.24 -24.10
CA LEU A 192 -7.91 -8.07 -23.84
C LEU A 192 -6.60 -8.20 -24.62
N VAL A 193 -6.36 -7.30 -25.56
CA VAL A 193 -5.20 -7.38 -26.48
C VAL A 193 -4.13 -6.37 -26.12
N ARG A 194 -4.51 -5.20 -25.61
CA ARG A 194 -3.59 -4.10 -25.38
C ARG A 194 -4.09 -3.13 -24.31
N PHE A 195 -3.13 -2.50 -23.65
CA PHE A 195 -3.33 -1.29 -22.85
C PHE A 195 -2.76 -0.07 -23.59
N GLN A 196 -3.50 1.03 -23.54
CA GLN A 196 -2.97 2.35 -23.84
C GLN A 196 -2.81 3.09 -22.52
N TRP A 197 -1.59 3.60 -22.34
CA TRP A 197 -1.15 4.34 -21.17
C TRP A 197 -1.04 5.82 -21.48
#